data_AF-A0A6G8C5X0-F1
#
_entry.id   AF-A0A6G8C5X0-F1
#
_cell.length_a   1.000
_cell.length_b   1.000
_cell.length_c   1.000
_cell.angle_alpha   90.00
_cell.angle_beta   90.00
_cell.angle_gamma   90.00
#
_symmetry.space_group_name_H-M   'P 1'
#
loop_
_entity.id
_entity.type
_entity.pdbx_description
1 polymer ?
#
loop_
_entity_poly.entity_id
_entity_poly.type
_entity_poly.pdbx_seq_one_letter_code
_entity_poly.pdbx_strand_id
1 'polypeptide(L)' 'MQRYRFNVFGRIVDIERVGDGWRCLEVGNDGKRAPMQLAVPSDIPANELVGYLYAIYHEMATPTNGDVHPMSSE' A
#
# COMPACT_ATOMS: atom_id res chain seq x y z
N MET A 1 -10.22 12.95 -2.98
CA MET A 1 -9.79 11.77 -2.19
C MET A 1 -8.29 11.64 -2.37
N GLN A 2 -7.52 11.66 -1.28
CA GLN A 2 -6.07 11.45 -1.37
C GLN A 2 -5.80 9.96 -1.50
N ARG A 3 -5.01 9.60 -2.50
CA ARG A 3 -4.65 8.22 -2.82
C ARG A 3 -3.14 8.12 -2.97
N TYR A 4 -2.59 7.09 -2.35
CA TYR A 4 -1.17 6.77 -2.39
C TYR A 4 -1.03 5.38 -2.98
N ARG A 5 -0.18 5.24 -3.98
CA ARG A 5 0.11 3.94 -4.60
C ARG A 5 1.48 3.49 -4.16
N PHE A 6 1.61 2.21 -3.88
CA PHE A 6 2.86 1.58 -3.45
C PHE A 6 3.12 0.31 -4.26
N ASN A 7 4.39 0.08 -4.56
CA ASN A 7 4.88 -1.27 -4.79
C ASN A 7 5.30 -1.85 -3.43
N VAL A 8 4.70 -2.97 -3.04
CA VAL A 8 4.94 -3.68 -1.79
C VAL A 8 5.49 -5.06 -2.15
N PHE A 9 6.81 -5.19 -2.19
CA PHE A 9 7.49 -6.44 -2.55
C PHE A 9 6.96 -7.07 -3.86
N GLY A 10 6.69 -6.23 -4.87
CA GLY A 10 6.17 -6.65 -6.18
C GLY A 10 4.64 -6.63 -6.31
N ARG A 11 3.89 -6.39 -5.23
CA ARG A 11 2.44 -6.18 -5.27
C ARG A 11 2.10 -4.71 -5.37
N ILE A 12 1.11 -4.35 -6.18
CA ILE A 12 0.67 -2.96 -6.29
C ILE A 12 -0.49 -2.74 -5.32
N VAL A 13 -0.35 -1.79 -4.41
CA VAL A 13 -1.35 -1.46 -3.39
C VAL A 13 -1.72 0.01 -3.50
N ASP A 14 -3.02 0.30 -3.56
CA ASP A 14 -3.58 1.63 -3.39
C ASP A 14 -4.10 1.80 -1.97
N ILE A 15 -3.70 2.87 -1.31
CA ILE A 15 -4.20 3.29 -0.01
C ILE A 15 -4.90 4.64 -0.18
N GLU A 16 -6.19 4.68 0.13
CA GLU A 16 -7.05 5.85 -0.03
C GLU A 16 -7.48 6.37 1.34
N ARG A 17 -7.39 7.68 1.57
CA ARG A 17 -7.95 8.31 2.78
C ARG A 17 -9.47 8.37 2.65
N VAL A 18 -10.19 7.73 3.58
CA VAL A 18 -11.66 7.67 3.60
C VAL A 18 -12.16 8.06 4.98
N GLY A 19 -12.73 9.26 5.10
CA GLY A 19 -13.08 9.84 6.39
C GLY A 19 -11.84 10.01 7.27
N ASP A 20 -11.90 9.49 8.49
CA ASP A 20 -10.76 9.47 9.41
C ASP A 20 -9.76 8.34 9.11
N GLY A 21 -10.19 7.30 8.39
CA GLY A 21 -9.41 6.08 8.20
C GLY A 21 -8.78 5.90 6.81
N TRP A 22 -8.28 4.69 6.62
CA TRP A 22 -7.64 4.23 5.39
C TRP A 22 -8.42 3.09 4.76
N ARG A 23 -8.53 3.12 3.43
CA ARG A 23 -9.02 2.00 2.62
C ARG A 23 -7.87 1.45 1.80
N CYS A 24 -7.64 0.15 1.90
CA CYS A 24 -6.58 -0.55 1.18
C CYS A 24 -7.17 -1.37 0.03
N LEU A 25 -6.55 -1.25 -1.14
CA LEU A 25 -6.94 -1.95 -2.36
C LEU A 25 -5.70 -2.58 -2.99
N GLU A 26 -5.76 -3.86 -3.33
CA GLU A 26 -4.76 -4.48 -4.20
C GLU A 26 -5.11 -4.15 -5.66
N VAL A 27 -4.08 -3.88 -6.46
CA VAL A 27 -4.20 -3.58 -7.89
C VAL A 27 -3.63 -4.75 -8.67
N GLY A 28 -4.51 -5.50 -9.33
CA GLY A 28 -4.11 -6.60 -10.20
C GLY A 28 -3.42 -6.09 -11.47
N ASN A 29 -2.75 -7.01 -12.18
CA ASN A 29 -2.04 -6.69 -13.42
C ASN A 29 -2.96 -6.18 -14.56
N ASP A 30 -4.26 -6.45 -14.45
CA ASP A 30 -5.33 -5.94 -15.33
C ASP A 30 -5.81 -4.52 -14.93
N GLY A 31 -5.17 -3.90 -13.93
CA GLY A 31 -5.55 -2.59 -13.38
C GLY A 31 -6.77 -2.61 -12.46
N LYS A 32 -7.46 -3.75 -12.33
CA LYS A 32 -8.59 -3.94 -11.41
C LYS A 32 -8.14 -3.75 -9.96
N ARG A 33 -8.99 -3.06 -9.19
CA ARG A 33 -8.78 -2.79 -7.76
C ARG A 33 -9.72 -3.64 -6.93
N ALA A 34 -9.18 -4.40 -5.98
CA ALA A 34 -9.94 -5.24 -5.08
C ALA A 34 -9.64 -4.89 -3.61
N PRO A 35 -10.62 -4.93 -2.69
CA PRO A 35 -10.38 -4.67 -1.28
C PRO A 35 -9.35 -5.64 -0.70
N MET A 36 -8.35 -5.07 -0.03
CA MET A 36 -7.31 -5.83 0.66
C MET A 36 -7.62 -5.90 2.15
N GLN A 37 -7.42 -7.06 2.77
CA GLN A 37 -7.52 -7.23 4.23
C GLN A 37 -6.26 -6.67 4.91
N LEU A 38 -6.12 -5.34 4.89
CA LEU A 38 -5.06 -4.60 5.56
C LEU A 38 -5.70 -3.49 6.40
N ALA A 39 -5.61 -3.62 7.72
CA ALA A 39 -6.01 -2.56 8.64
C ALA A 39 -4.83 -1.60 8.81
N VAL A 40 -4.99 -0.35 8.39
CA VAL A 40 -4.02 0.72 8.67
C VAL A 40 -4.65 1.65 9.72
N PRO A 41 -3.99 1.91 10.86
CA PRO A 41 -4.49 2.86 11.86
C PRO A 41 -4.70 4.26 11.26
N SER A 42 -5.78 4.94 11.64
CA SER A 42 -6.13 6.28 11.12
C SER A 42 -5.10 7.36 11.45
N ASP A 43 -4.41 7.19 12.57
CA ASP A 43 -3.33 8.04 13.09
C ASP A 43 -2.06 7.99 12.23
N ILE A 44 -1.82 6.91 11.48
CA ILE A 44 -0.62 6.82 10.62
C ILE A 44 -0.71 7.88 9.52
N PRO A 45 0.27 8.80 9.44
CA PRO A 45 0.32 9.79 8.38
C PRO A 45 0.83 9.16 7.07
N ALA A 46 0.50 9.80 5.94
CA ALA A 46 0.79 9.24 4.61
C ALA A 46 2.29 8.98 4.36
N ASN A 47 3.18 9.79 4.94
CA ASN A 47 4.63 9.63 4.83
C ASN A 47 5.17 8.42 5.61
N GLU A 48 4.41 7.86 6.55
CA GLU A 48 4.80 6.67 7.32
C GLU A 48 4.24 5.36 6.75
N LEU A 49 3.35 5.43 5.74
CA LEU A 49 2.74 4.26 5.11
C LEU A 49 3.77 3.28 4.55
N VAL A 50 4.91 3.77 4.03
CA VAL A 50 6.00 2.92 3.54
C VAL A 50 6.57 2.04 4.66
N GLY A 51 6.92 2.66 5.80
CA GLY A 51 7.44 1.94 6.96
C GLY A 51 6.43 0.95 7.54
N TYR A 52 5.16 1.36 7.59
CA TYR A 52 4.07 0.48 8.03
C TYR A 52 3.90 -0.76 7.15
N LEU A 53 3.86 -0.56 5.83
CA LEU A 53 3.75 -1.64 4.85
C LEU A 53 4.97 -2.56 4.89
N TYR A 54 6.17 -2.01 5.04
CA TYR A 54 7.39 -2.79 5.20
C TYR A 54 7.29 -3.67 6.46
N ALA A 55 6.95 -3.10 7.61
CA ALA A 55 6.84 -3.86 8.86
C ALA A 55 5.88 -5.05 8.76
N ILE A 56 4.73 -4.87 8.10
CA ILE A 56 3.73 -5.93 7.93
C ILE A 56 4.14 -6.99 6.91
N TYR A 57 4.82 -6.59 5.84
CA TYR A 57 5.03 -7.46 4.68
C TYR A 57 6.48 -7.86 4.42
N HIS A 58 7.45 -7.50 5.28
CA HIS A 58 8.87 -7.80 5.06
C HIS A 58 9.15 -9.29 4.87
N GLU A 59 8.33 -10.19 5.42
CA GLU A 59 8.46 -11.64 5.22
C GLU A 59 8.16 -12.08 3.77
N MET A 60 7.47 -11.25 2.99
CA MET A 60 7.22 -11.48 1.55
C MET A 60 8.33 -10.92 0.65
N ALA A 61 9.39 -10.33 1.21
CA ALA A 61 10.52 -9.85 0.44
C ALA A 61 11.18 -10.99 -0.35
N THR A 62 11.47 -10.73 -1.62
CA THR A 62 12.19 -11.65 -2.49
C THR A 62 13.48 -10.99 -2.99
N PRO A 63 14.47 -11.76 -3.49
CA PRO A 63 15.71 -11.17 -4.01
C PRO A 63 15.49 -10.13 -5.12
N THR A 64 14.38 -10.22 -5.87
CA THR A 64 14.03 -9.30 -6.96
C THR A 64 13.04 -8.21 -6.55
N ASN A 65 12.33 -8.36 -5.42
CA ASN A 65 11.42 -7.37 -4.87
C ASN A 65 11.60 -7.32 -3.35
N GLY A 66 12.63 -6.60 -2.91
CA GLY A 66 13.09 -6.60 -1.52
C GLY A 66 12.66 -5.40 -0.68
N ASP A 67 11.81 -4.52 -1.21
CA ASP A 67 11.50 -3.24 -0.56
C ASP A 67 10.08 -2.73 -0.89
N VAL A 68 9.69 -1.61 -0.26
CA VAL A 68 8.40 -0.94 -0.45
C VAL A 68 8.66 0.48 -0.98
N HIS A 69 8.05 0.82 -2.11
CA HIS A 69 8.29 2.11 -2.76
C HIS A 69 6.99 2.85 -3.08
N PRO A 70 6.90 4.16 -2.83
CA PRO A 70 5.80 4.96 -3.34
C PRO A 70 5.88 5.03 -4.87
N MET A 71 4.72 4.98 -5.50
CA MET A 71 4.56 5.13 -6.94
C MET A 71 3.77 6.41 -7.21
N SER A 72 4.19 7.15 -8.22
CA SER A 72 3.43 8.27 -8.73
C SER A 72 2.04 7.78 -9.15
N SER A 73 1.01 8.28 -8.49
CA SER A 73 -0.37 8.21 -8.98
C SER A 73 -0.56 9.41 -9.90
N GLU A 74 -0.55 9.19 -11.22
CA GLU A 74 -1.10 10.17 -12.18
C GLU A 74 -2.60 10.42 -11.93
#